data_AF-A0A4U3LSU6-F1
#
_entry.id   AF-A0A4U3LSU6-F1
#
_cell.length_a   1.000
_cell.length_b   1.000
_cell.length_c   1.000
_cell.angle_alpha   90.00
_cell.angle_beta   90.00
_cell.angle_gamma   90.00
#
_symmetry.space_group_name_H-M   'P 1'
#
loop_
_entity.id
_entity.type
_entity.pdbx_description
1 polymer ?
#
loop_
_entity_poly.entity_id
_entity_poly.type
_entity_poly.pdbx_seq_one_letter_code
_entity_poly.pdbx_strand_id
1 'polypeptide(L)'
;KGDPSLARASIGIAIGAGTDVAIDSADVVLTDSDPKDILRFLDLAKQTRRKMIQNLWWGAGYNIVAIPLAAGVLAPIGIVLNPAVGAVLMSLSTIIVAANAMTLHISE
;
A
#
# COMPACT_ATOMS: atom_id res chain seq x y z
N LYS A 1 -2.56 12.37 -27.31
CA LYS A 1 -3.72 11.65 -26.73
C LYS A 1 -3.64 10.24 -27.27
N GLY A 2 -3.07 9.32 -26.49
CA GLY A 2 -2.67 7.99 -26.95
C GLY A 2 -3.81 7.10 -27.40
N ASP A 3 -3.41 5.94 -27.92
CA ASP A 3 -4.24 4.94 -28.57
C ASP A 3 -5.58 4.72 -27.83
N PRO A 4 -6.75 4.70 -28.52
CA PRO A 4 -8.07 4.68 -27.88
C PRO A 4 -8.30 3.49 -26.94
N SER A 5 -7.52 2.42 -27.09
CA SER A 5 -7.54 1.21 -26.26
C SER A 5 -6.89 1.42 -24.89
N LEU A 6 -5.76 2.13 -24.80
CA LEU A 6 -5.07 2.44 -23.53
C LEU A 6 -5.89 3.42 -22.67
N ALA A 7 -6.47 4.43 -23.31
CA ALA A 7 -7.27 5.46 -22.63
C ALA A 7 -8.58 4.94 -22.00
N ARG A 8 -9.01 3.71 -22.36
CA ARG A 8 -10.20 3.04 -21.78
C ARG A 8 -9.85 1.97 -20.75
N ALA A 9 -8.58 1.59 -20.64
CA ALA A 9 -8.16 0.57 -19.69
C ALA A 9 -8.19 1.14 -18.26
N SER A 10 -8.46 0.29 -17.27
CA SER A 10 -8.28 0.69 -15.85
C SER A 10 -6.81 0.90 -15.50
N ILE A 11 -5.91 0.23 -16.22
CA ILE A 11 -4.46 0.39 -16.18
C ILE A 11 -3.94 0.12 -17.60
N GLY A 12 -3.25 1.08 -18.21
CA GLY A 12 -2.55 0.92 -19.49
C GLY A 12 -1.12 0.43 -19.30
N ILE A 13 -0.72 -0.64 -19.99
CA ILE A 13 0.65 -1.19 -19.94
C ILE A 13 1.28 -1.09 -21.33
N ALA A 14 2.41 -0.39 -21.43
CA ALA A 14 3.27 -0.38 -22.61
C ALA A 14 4.33 -1.49 -22.49
N ILE A 15 4.57 -2.23 -23.58
CA ILE A 15 5.52 -3.36 -23.62
C ILE A 15 6.72 -3.01 -24.52
N GLY A 16 7.94 -3.12 -23.98
CA GLY A 16 9.19 -2.86 -24.70
C GLY A 16 9.39 -1.39 -25.10
N ALA A 17 10.25 -1.16 -26.11
CA ALA A 17 10.37 0.12 -26.80
C ALA A 17 9.14 0.37 -27.70
N GLY A 18 7.97 0.48 -27.09
CA GLY A 18 6.77 0.94 -27.76
C GLY A 18 6.99 2.30 -28.41
N THR A 19 6.09 2.72 -29.30
CA THR A 19 6.15 4.08 -29.85
C THR A 19 6.04 5.10 -28.72
N ASP A 20 6.73 6.25 -28.82
CA ASP A 20 6.75 7.28 -27.75
C ASP A 20 5.34 7.65 -27.27
N VAL A 21 4.36 7.59 -28.18
CA VAL A 21 2.95 7.86 -27.91
C VAL A 21 2.31 6.81 -26.99
N ALA A 22 2.68 5.54 -27.12
CA ALA A 22 2.22 4.47 -26.24
C ALA A 22 2.85 4.55 -24.85
N ILE A 23 4.12 4.93 -24.77
CA ILE A 23 4.84 5.14 -23.50
C ILE A 23 4.24 6.33 -22.73
N ASP A 24 4.01 7.46 -23.40
CA ASP A 24 3.48 8.69 -22.79
C ASP A 24 2.03 8.54 -22.28
N SER A 25 1.31 7.53 -22.77
CA SER A 25 -0.09 7.28 -22.42
C SER A 25 -0.32 6.06 -21.52
N ALA A 26 0.74 5.36 -21.11
CA ALA A 26 0.65 4.18 -20.27
C ALA A 26 0.92 4.50 -18.79
N ASP A 27 0.24 3.78 -17.88
CA ASP A 27 0.46 3.87 -16.43
C ASP A 27 1.69 3.06 -15.99
N VAL A 28 2.04 2.02 -16.76
CA VAL A 28 3.18 1.13 -16.50
C VAL A 28 3.91 0.86 -17.81
N VAL A 29 5.24 0.94 -17.77
CA VAL A 29 6.11 0.64 -18.92
C VAL A 29 6.98 -0.56 -18.56
N LEU A 30 6.85 -1.64 -19.33
CA LEU A 30 7.76 -2.78 -19.24
C LEU A 30 8.98 -2.50 -20.12
N THR A 31 10.14 -2.37 -19.48
CA THR A 31 11.41 -2.12 -20.18
C THR A 31 11.89 -3.32 -20.99
N ASP A 32 11.55 -4.55 -20.57
CA ASP A 32 11.79 -5.75 -21.36
C ASP A 32 10.58 -6.05 -22.27
N SER A 33 10.85 -6.74 -23.38
CA SER A 33 9.83 -7.12 -24.36
C SER A 33 9.21 -8.50 -24.07
N ASP A 34 9.46 -9.09 -22.90
CA ASP A 34 8.85 -10.36 -22.48
C ASP A 34 7.46 -10.12 -21.84
N PRO A 35 6.36 -10.60 -22.46
CA PRO A 35 5.02 -10.50 -21.89
C PRO A 35 4.87 -11.19 -20.54
N LYS A 36 5.76 -12.12 -20.17
CA LYS A 36 5.77 -12.77 -18.85
C LYS A 36 6.01 -11.78 -17.71
N ASP A 37 6.65 -10.65 -17.96
CA ASP A 37 6.84 -9.61 -16.93
C ASP A 37 5.52 -8.98 -16.48
N ILE A 38 4.46 -9.06 -17.31
CA ILE A 38 3.11 -8.68 -16.88
C ILE A 38 2.64 -9.55 -15.71
N LEU A 39 2.93 -10.86 -15.76
CA LEU A 39 2.55 -11.78 -14.69
C LEU A 39 3.31 -11.47 -13.40
N ARG A 40 4.62 -11.18 -13.50
CA ARG A 40 5.44 -10.76 -12.36
C ARG A 40 4.95 -9.46 -11.76
N PHE A 41 4.60 -8.47 -12.60
CA PHE A 41 4.01 -7.22 -12.16
C PHE A 41 2.68 -7.44 -11.42
N LEU A 42 1.79 -8.29 -11.95
CA LEU A 42 0.52 -8.61 -11.31
C LEU A 42 0.72 -9.30 -9.96
N ASP A 43 1.70 -10.20 -9.84
CA ASP A 43 1.99 -10.85 -8.57
C ASP A 43 2.61 -9.89 -7.55
N LEU A 44 3.49 -8.99 -7.99
CA LEU A 44 4.00 -7.90 -7.16
C LEU A 44 2.86 -7.00 -6.67
N ALA A 45 1.93 -6.64 -7.55
CA ALA A 45 0.78 -5.80 -7.20
C ALA A 45 -0.11 -6.48 -6.16
N LYS A 46 -0.38 -7.80 -6.29
CA LYS A 46 -1.12 -8.58 -5.29
C LYS A 46 -0.40 -8.62 -3.94
N GLN A 47 0.90 -8.87 -3.94
CA GLN A 47 1.69 -8.92 -2.70
C GLN A 47 1.73 -7.55 -2.00
N THR A 48 1.88 -6.48 -2.78
CA THR A 48 1.85 -5.09 -2.29
C THR A 48 0.49 -4.77 -1.68
N ARG A 49 -0.60 -5.13 -2.36
CA ARG A 49 -1.97 -4.95 -1.85
C ARG A 49 -2.19 -5.70 -0.54
N ARG A 50 -1.66 -6.91 -0.40
CA ARG A 50 -1.74 -7.67 0.86
C ARG A 50 -1.04 -6.94 2.01
N LYS A 51 0.18 -6.41 1.76
CA LYS A 51 0.92 -5.61 2.76
C LYS A 51 0.19 -4.31 3.11
N MET A 52 -0.37 -3.63 2.12
CA MET A 52 -1.17 -2.42 2.33
C MET A 52 -2.39 -2.69 3.23
N ILE A 53 -3.12 -3.78 3.00
CA ILE A 53 -4.26 -4.17 3.85
C ILE A 53 -3.81 -4.49 5.27
N GLN A 54 -2.68 -5.17 5.45
CA GLN A 54 -2.11 -5.42 6.78
C GLN A 54 -1.75 -4.12 7.51
N ASN A 55 -1.12 -3.17 6.81
CA ASN A 55 -0.76 -1.87 7.38
C ASN A 55 -2.00 -1.06 7.76
N LEU A 56 -3.06 -1.13 6.94
CA LEU A 56 -4.35 -0.52 7.24
C LEU A 56 -4.98 -1.14 8.50
N TRP A 57 -4.90 -2.46 8.68
CA TRP A 57 -5.37 -3.13 9.90
C TRP A 57 -4.60 -2.69 11.15
N TRP A 58 -3.28 -2.53 11.07
CA TRP A 58 -2.48 -2.02 12.18
C TRP A 58 -2.88 -0.58 12.55
N GLY A 59 -3.00 0.30 11.55
CA GLY A 59 -3.42 1.68 11.77
C GLY A 59 -4.85 1.81 12.29
N ALA A 60 -5.80 1.07 11.70
CA ALA A 60 -7.19 1.08 12.11
C ALA A 60 -7.37 0.44 13.49
N GLY A 61 -6.69 -0.67 13.78
CA GLY A 61 -6.74 -1.35 15.07
C GLY A 61 -6.28 -0.45 16.22
N TYR A 62 -5.18 0.29 16.03
CA TYR A 62 -4.75 1.28 17.02
C TYR A 62 -5.81 2.37 17.25
N ASN A 63 -6.38 2.94 16.18
CA ASN A 63 -7.41 3.98 16.33
C ASN A 63 -8.70 3.46 16.98
N ILE A 64 -9.12 2.23 16.66
CA ILE A 64 -10.29 1.58 17.28
C ILE A 64 -10.11 1.43 18.79
N VAL A 65 -8.88 1.22 19.26
CA VAL A 65 -8.58 1.11 20.69
C VAL A 65 -8.35 2.49 21.32
N ALA A 66 -7.59 3.36 20.66
CA ALA A 66 -7.20 4.66 21.17
C ALA A 66 -8.38 5.64 21.29
N ILE A 67 -9.33 5.64 20.35
CA ILE A 67 -10.46 6.57 20.35
C ILE A 67 -11.42 6.31 21.53
N PRO A 68 -11.92 5.08 21.79
CA PRO A 68 -12.74 4.79 22.96
C PRO A 68 -12.00 5.03 24.29
N LEU A 69 -10.71 4.71 24.33
CA LEU A 69 -9.87 4.99 25.49
C LEU A 69 -9.75 6.49 25.77
N ALA A 70 -9.51 7.31 24.74
CA ALA A 70 -9.48 8.77 24.84
C ALA A 70 -10.86 9.37 25.14
N ALA A 71 -11.94 8.75 24.65
CA ALA A 71 -13.33 9.11 24.96
C ALA A 71 -13.75 8.75 26.40
N GLY A 72 -12.87 8.14 27.19
CA GLY A 72 -13.11 7.88 28.61
C GLY A 72 -13.92 6.62 28.89
N VAL A 73 -14.02 5.67 27.95
CA VAL A 73 -14.73 4.40 28.17
C VAL A 73 -14.14 3.61 29.35
N LEU A 74 -12.84 3.75 29.62
CA LEU A 74 -12.18 3.15 30.79
C LEU A 74 -11.96 4.11 31.97
N ALA A 75 -12.53 5.33 31.92
CA ALA A 75 -12.53 6.25 33.06
C ALA A 75 -13.09 5.65 34.37
N PRO A 76 -14.15 4.81 34.37
CA PRO A 76 -14.68 4.24 35.63
C PRO A 76 -13.75 3.22 36.33
N ILE A 77 -12.72 2.70 35.65
CA ILE A 77 -11.67 1.84 36.25
C ILE A 77 -10.34 2.58 36.46
N GLY A 78 -10.33 3.92 36.34
CA GLY A 78 -9.16 4.75 36.63
C GLY A 78 -8.09 4.78 35.53
N ILE A 79 -8.33 4.15 34.38
CA ILE A 79 -7.39 4.13 33.25
C ILE A 79 -7.80 5.22 32.27
N VAL A 80 -7.14 6.37 32.38
CA VAL A 80 -7.21 7.45 31.39
C VAL A 80 -6.00 7.33 30.48
N LEU A 81 -6.22 7.22 29.17
CA LEU A 81 -5.12 7.12 28.21
C LEU A 81 -4.34 8.45 28.19
N ASN A 82 -3.12 8.44 28.73
CA ASN A 82 -2.24 9.59 28.64
C ASN A 82 -1.85 9.80 27.16
N PRO A 83 -2.05 11.01 26.58
CA PRO A 83 -1.66 11.34 25.21
C PRO A 83 -0.23 10.91 24.83
N ALA A 84 0.69 10.88 25.79
CA ALA A 84 2.06 10.38 25.60
C ALA A 84 2.11 8.89 25.18
N VAL A 85 1.26 8.03 25.76
CA VAL A 85 1.17 6.60 25.41
C VAL A 85 0.61 6.43 23.99
N GLY A 86 -0.36 7.26 23.63
CA GLY A 86 -0.90 7.28 22.27
C GLY A 86 0.14 7.68 21.22
N ALA A 87 0.95 8.70 21.51
CA ALA A 87 2.04 9.13 20.63
C ALA A 87 3.12 8.04 20.44
N VAL A 88 3.45 7.30 21.51
CA VAL A 88 4.40 6.18 21.46
C VAL A 88 3.85 5.04 20.61
N LEU A 89 2.58 4.66 20.80
CA LEU A 89 1.94 3.61 20.00
C LEU A 89 1.81 3.98 18.52
N MET A 90 1.49 5.24 18.20
CA MET A 90 1.46 5.74 16.82
C MET A 90 2.84 5.67 16.15
N SER A 91 3.89 6.03 16.89
CA SER A 91 5.28 5.95 16.43
C SER A 91 5.71 4.49 16.19
N LEU A 92 5.40 3.59 17.14
CA LEU A 92 5.64 2.15 17.01
C LEU A 92 4.89 1.53 15.83
N SER A 93 3.62 1.91 15.61
CA SER A 93 2.84 1.41 14.48
C SER A 93 3.47 1.80 13.14
N THR A 94 4.05 2.99 13.03
CA THR A 94 4.74 3.45 11.81
C THR A 94 5.98 2.59 11.54
N ILE A 95 6.75 2.29 12.60
CA ILE A 95 7.95 1.44 12.51
C ILE A 95 7.58 0.02 12.11
N ILE A 96 6.53 -0.57 12.70
CA ILE A 96 6.05 -1.92 12.37
C ILE A 96 5.57 -1.99 10.92
N VAL A 97 4.83 -0.98 10.46
CA VAL A 97 4.36 -0.86 9.09
C VAL A 97 5.53 -0.75 8.10
N ALA A 98 6.52 0.09 8.41
CA ALA A 98 7.72 0.23 7.59
C ALA A 98 8.53 -1.08 7.55
N ALA A 99 8.74 -1.73 8.69
CA ALA A 99 9.40 -3.03 8.76
C ALA A 99 8.64 -4.11 7.96
N ASN A 100 7.31 -4.16 8.08
CA ASN A 100 6.49 -5.10 7.33
C ASN A 100 6.56 -4.84 5.81
N ALA A 101 6.66 -3.58 5.38
CA ALA A 101 6.87 -3.24 3.97
C ALA A 101 8.26 -3.67 3.46
N MET A 102 9.31 -3.55 4.28
CA MET A 102 10.68 -3.99 3.91
C MET A 102 10.83 -5.50 3.76
N THR A 103 9.94 -6.29 4.38
CA THR A 103 9.91 -7.76 4.19
C THR A 103 9.22 -8.21 2.90
N LEU A 104 8.82 -7.27 2.03
CA LEU A 104 8.38 -7.61 0.69
C LEU A 104 9.58 -8.14 -0.10
N HIS A 105 9.65 -9.46 -0.26
CA HIS A 105 10.66 -10.12 -1.09
C HIS A 105 10.06 -10.54 -2.42
N ILE A 106 10.73 -10.13 -3.49
CA ILE A 106 10.47 -10.58 -4.84
C ILE A 106 11.35 -11.82 -5.03
N SER A 107 10.76 -13.00 -4.98
CA SER A 107 11.44 -14.22 -5.39
C SER A 107 11.56 -14.18 -6.92
N GLU A 108 12.79 -14.17 -7.43
CA GLU A 108 13.10 -14.38 -8.86
C GLU A 108 12.58 -15.72 -9.36
#